data_AF-A0A6G0YC12-F1
#
_entry.id   AF-A0A6G0YC12-F1
#
_cell.length_a   1.000
_cell.length_b   1.000
_cell.length_c   1.000
_cell.angle_alpha   90.00
_cell.angle_beta   90.00
_cell.angle_gamma   90.00
#
_symmetry.space_group_name_H-M   'P 1'
#
loop_
_entity.id
_entity.type
_entity.pdbx_description
1 polymer ?
#
loop_
_entity_poly.entity_id
_entity_poly.type
_entity_poly.pdbx_seq_one_letter_code
_entity_poly.pdbx_strand_id
1 'polypeptide(L)'
;MTVSGDNLAIIIKESVQKLFDISLTPVAIVCDQGTQNRRMFSLLGGTIKKPFTEICDQKLFLVYDMPHLIKSLRNNLLNGDIQIGDTIISFDDVKKTYDIDSNSSTARAMCKLTSAHLAPNAFQKMSCKLAVQVLSRSVAAAIKTCVGTKELNSSTALNTANFIED
;
A
#
# COMPACT_ATOMS: atom_id res chain seq x y z
N MET A 1 -21.92 -16.77 -4.57
CA MET A 1 -21.59 -16.72 -6.01
C MET A 1 -20.79 -15.45 -6.26
N THR A 2 -19.53 -15.56 -6.64
CA THR A 2 -18.71 -14.40 -7.03
C THR A 2 -18.99 -14.06 -8.49
N VAL A 3 -19.31 -12.80 -8.78
CA VAL A 3 -19.50 -12.32 -10.15
C VAL A 3 -18.18 -12.44 -10.93
N SER A 4 -18.22 -12.95 -12.15
CA SER A 4 -17.02 -13.06 -13.00
C SER A 4 -16.53 -11.67 -13.44
N GLY A 5 -15.24 -11.53 -13.72
CA GLY A 5 -14.65 -10.29 -14.24
C GLY A 5 -15.30 -9.80 -15.54
N ASP A 6 -15.77 -10.73 -16.39
CA ASP A 6 -16.50 -10.42 -17.62
C ASP A 6 -17.86 -9.77 -17.32
N ASN A 7 -18.62 -10.36 -16.41
CA ASN A 7 -19.90 -9.80 -15.98
C ASN A 7 -19.72 -8.47 -15.27
N LEU A 8 -18.65 -8.31 -14.48
CA LEU A 8 -18.30 -7.02 -13.86
C LEU A 8 -18.06 -5.93 -14.91
N ALA A 9 -17.33 -6.24 -15.99
CA ALA A 9 -17.07 -5.27 -17.06
C ALA A 9 -18.38 -4.83 -17.76
N ILE A 10 -19.33 -5.75 -17.96
CA ILE A 10 -20.66 -5.43 -18.52
C ILE A 10 -21.42 -4.51 -17.56
N ILE A 11 -21.55 -4.91 -16.29
CA ILE A 11 -22.27 -4.15 -15.26
C ILE A 11 -21.70 -2.74 -15.11
N ILE A 12 -20.37 -2.59 -15.14
CA ILE A 12 -19.72 -1.28 -15.03
C ILE A 12 -20.05 -0.40 -16.23
N LYS A 13 -19.99 -0.93 -17.46
CA LYS A 13 -20.35 -0.15 -18.66
C LYS A 13 -21.81 0.31 -18.62
N GLU A 14 -22.72 -0.59 -18.23
CA GLU A 14 -24.14 -0.25 -18.06
C GLU A 14 -24.38 0.77 -16.95
N SER A 15 -23.66 0.65 -15.84
CA SER A 15 -23.76 1.59 -14.72
C SER A 15 -23.25 2.97 -15.10
N VAL A 16 -22.14 3.05 -15.84
CA VAL A 16 -21.59 4.31 -16.35
C VAL A 16 -22.58 4.98 -17.31
N GLN A 17 -23.19 4.23 -18.23
CA GLN A 17 -24.24 4.76 -19.12
C GLN A 17 -25.41 5.35 -18.32
N LYS A 18 -25.92 4.62 -17.32
CA LYS A 18 -27.03 5.10 -16.47
C LYS A 18 -26.68 6.38 -15.71
N LEU A 19 -25.42 6.54 -15.29
CA LEU A 19 -24.96 7.78 -14.66
C LEU A 19 -24.97 8.94 -15.65
N PHE A 20 -24.54 8.72 -16.89
CA PHE A 20 -24.62 9.74 -17.95
C PHE A 20 -26.05 10.14 -18.28
N ASP A 21 -26.99 9.18 -18.32
CA ASP A 21 -28.40 9.45 -18.62
C ASP A 21 -29.04 10.42 -17.61
N ILE A 22 -28.52 10.46 -16.37
CA ILE A 22 -28.95 11.39 -15.32
C ILE A 22 -28.02 12.61 -15.16
N SER A 23 -27.20 12.89 -16.17
CA SER A 23 -26.24 14.01 -16.20
C SER A 23 -25.16 13.97 -15.10
N LEU A 24 -24.82 12.77 -14.59
CA LEU A 24 -23.65 12.57 -13.74
C LEU A 24 -22.46 12.11 -14.59
N THR A 25 -21.31 12.77 -14.41
CA THR A 25 -20.09 12.49 -15.18
C THR A 25 -19.07 11.76 -14.32
N PRO A 26 -19.05 10.41 -14.33
CA PRO A 26 -18.00 9.66 -13.64
C PRO A 26 -16.63 9.92 -14.29
N VAL A 27 -15.60 10.09 -13.46
CA VAL A 27 -14.22 10.37 -13.91
C VAL A 27 -13.26 9.20 -13.66
N ALA A 28 -13.64 8.26 -12.80
CA ALA A 28 -12.81 7.13 -12.42
C ALA A 28 -13.64 5.92 -11.98
N ILE A 29 -13.06 4.74 -12.14
CA ILE A 29 -13.52 3.47 -11.60
C ILE A 29 -12.47 3.02 -10.59
N VAL A 30 -12.89 2.84 -9.34
CA VAL A 30 -12.02 2.43 -8.22
C VAL A 30 -12.42 1.05 -7.73
N CYS A 31 -11.46 0.13 -7.59
CA CYS A 31 -11.71 -1.22 -7.07
C CYS A 31 -10.49 -1.80 -6.33
N ASP A 32 -10.68 -2.94 -5.66
CA ASP A 32 -9.58 -3.67 -5.02
C ASP A 32 -8.75 -4.52 -6.01
N GLN A 33 -7.70 -5.17 -5.52
CA GLN A 33 -6.80 -6.03 -6.33
C GLN A 33 -7.29 -7.48 -6.51
N GLY A 34 -8.57 -7.75 -6.24
CA GLY A 34 -9.18 -9.07 -6.40
C GLY A 34 -9.02 -9.61 -7.83
N THR A 35 -8.95 -10.93 -7.98
CA THR A 35 -8.76 -11.59 -9.29
C THR A 35 -9.77 -11.16 -10.35
N GLN A 36 -11.04 -11.02 -9.95
CA GLN A 36 -12.11 -10.57 -10.84
C GLN A 36 -11.98 -9.10 -11.24
N ASN A 37 -11.56 -8.23 -10.31
CA ASN A 37 -11.34 -6.82 -10.55
C ASN A 37 -10.14 -6.58 -11.47
N ARG A 38 -9.05 -7.34 -11.28
CA ARG A 38 -7.89 -7.32 -12.19
C ARG A 38 -8.28 -7.77 -13.61
N ARG A 39 -9.12 -8.81 -13.72
CA ARG A 39 -9.66 -9.25 -15.02
C ARG A 39 -10.53 -8.18 -15.65
N MET A 40 -11.43 -7.56 -14.89
CA MET A 40 -12.27 -6.45 -15.36
C MET A 40 -11.42 -5.27 -15.88
N PHE A 41 -10.39 -4.82 -15.16
CA PHE A 41 -9.50 -3.75 -15.62
C PHE A 41 -8.77 -4.11 -16.91
N SER A 42 -8.33 -5.37 -17.05
CA SER A 42 -7.76 -5.89 -18.30
C SER A 42 -8.76 -5.85 -19.45
N LEU A 43 -10.01 -6.28 -19.22
CA LEU A 43 -11.10 -6.23 -20.22
C LEU A 43 -11.49 -4.80 -20.61
N LEU A 44 -11.33 -3.84 -19.71
CA LEU A 44 -11.51 -2.41 -19.98
C LEU A 44 -10.31 -1.77 -20.72
N GLY A 45 -9.27 -2.55 -21.02
CA GLY A 45 -8.07 -2.09 -21.73
C GLY A 45 -7.08 -1.31 -20.86
N GLY A 46 -7.19 -1.41 -19.53
CA GLY A 46 -6.30 -0.76 -18.59
C GLY A 46 -4.87 -1.28 -18.66
N THR A 47 -3.92 -0.38 -18.88
CA THR A 47 -2.48 -0.69 -18.85
C THR A 47 -1.71 0.40 -18.11
N ILE A 48 -0.42 0.15 -17.82
CA ILE A 48 0.45 1.16 -17.19
C ILE A 48 0.53 2.43 -18.06
N LYS A 49 0.61 2.29 -19.39
CA LYS A 49 0.69 3.44 -20.33
C LYS A 49 -0.67 4.08 -20.59
N LYS A 50 -1.75 3.30 -20.49
CA LYS A 50 -3.14 3.74 -20.67
C LYS A 50 -3.95 3.34 -19.43
N PRO A 51 -3.80 4.03 -18.29
CA PRO A 51 -4.48 3.68 -17.03
C PRO A 51 -5.93 4.20 -17.01
N PHE A 52 -6.62 4.08 -18.13
CA PHE A 52 -7.97 4.58 -18.32
C PHE A 52 -8.69 3.77 -19.40
N THR A 53 -10.00 3.82 -19.36
CA THR A 53 -10.90 3.31 -20.39
C THR A 53 -11.75 4.46 -20.94
N GLU A 54 -12.39 4.22 -22.07
CA GLU A 54 -13.34 5.16 -22.68
C GLU A 54 -14.70 4.48 -22.73
N ILE A 55 -15.70 5.12 -22.11
CA ILE A 55 -17.09 4.67 -22.07
C ILE A 55 -17.95 5.90 -22.33
N CYS A 56 -18.88 5.82 -23.30
CA CYS A 56 -19.72 6.95 -23.71
C CYS A 56 -18.90 8.18 -24.13
N ASP A 57 -17.80 7.97 -24.88
CA ASP A 57 -16.84 9.01 -25.30
C ASP A 57 -16.17 9.79 -24.15
N GLN A 58 -16.34 9.34 -22.90
CA GLN A 58 -15.68 9.91 -21.74
C GLN A 58 -14.53 9.02 -21.29
N LYS A 59 -13.43 9.66 -20.93
CA LYS A 59 -12.27 9.03 -20.31
C LYS A 59 -12.53 8.78 -18.82
N LEU A 60 -12.47 7.51 -18.39
CA LEU A 60 -12.54 7.10 -16.98
C LEU A 60 -11.22 6.46 -16.55
N PHE A 61 -10.58 7.00 -15.51
CA PHE A 61 -9.36 6.42 -14.95
C PHE A 61 -9.64 5.11 -14.21
N LEU A 62 -8.76 4.12 -14.38
CA LEU A 62 -8.85 2.84 -13.70
C LEU A 62 -7.86 2.83 -12.53
N VAL A 63 -8.38 2.84 -11.30
CA VAL A 63 -7.58 3.06 -10.10
C VAL A 63 -7.79 1.91 -9.12
N TYR A 64 -6.70 1.30 -8.64
CA TYR A 64 -6.80 0.43 -7.48
C TYR A 64 -6.86 1.28 -6.22
N ASP A 65 -7.64 0.83 -5.23
CA ASP A 65 -7.73 1.56 -3.99
C ASP A 65 -6.38 1.60 -3.24
N MET A 66 -5.95 2.81 -2.91
CA MET A 66 -4.68 3.06 -2.22
C MET A 66 -4.57 2.32 -0.87
N PRO A 67 -5.62 2.24 -0.04
CA PRO A 67 -5.56 1.51 1.23
C PRO A 67 -5.16 0.05 1.08
N HIS A 68 -5.70 -0.69 0.10
CA HIS A 68 -5.29 -2.07 -0.13
C HIS A 68 -3.85 -2.17 -0.65
N LEU A 69 -3.38 -1.23 -1.50
CA LEU A 69 -1.98 -1.21 -1.96
C LEU A 69 -0.98 -1.08 -0.81
N ILE A 70 -1.20 -0.12 0.10
CA ILE A 70 -0.32 0.10 1.26
C ILE A 70 -0.32 -1.13 2.18
N LYS A 71 -1.48 -1.77 2.38
CA LYS A 71 -1.57 -3.02 3.15
C LYS A 71 -0.80 -4.15 2.48
N SER A 72 -0.94 -4.32 1.17
CA SER A 72 -0.22 -5.33 0.40
C SER A 72 1.30 -5.12 0.49
N LEU A 73 1.76 -3.87 0.33
CA LEU A 73 3.16 -3.50 0.48
C LEU A 73 3.69 -3.87 1.87
N ARG A 74 3.00 -3.41 2.92
CA ARG A 74 3.36 -3.73 4.31
C ARG A 74 3.38 -5.23 4.55
N ASN A 75 2.38 -5.97 4.06
CA ASN A 75 2.27 -7.41 4.29
C ASN A 75 3.39 -8.19 3.57
N ASN A 76 3.79 -7.76 2.37
CA ASN A 76 4.93 -8.33 1.68
C ASN A 76 6.22 -8.08 2.47
N LEU A 77 6.42 -6.84 2.93
CA LEU A 77 7.57 -6.47 3.75
C LEU A 77 7.63 -7.23 5.08
N LEU A 78 6.48 -7.52 5.70
CA LEU A 78 6.42 -8.36 6.91
C LEU A 78 6.82 -9.82 6.66
N ASN A 79 6.53 -10.34 5.48
CA ASN A 79 6.76 -11.74 5.13
C ASN A 79 8.18 -11.99 4.59
N GLY A 80 8.86 -10.94 4.10
CA GLY A 80 10.22 -11.02 3.59
C GLY A 80 10.74 -9.65 3.13
N ASP A 81 11.98 -9.61 2.70
CA ASP A 81 12.61 -8.38 2.22
C ASP A 81 12.10 -7.98 0.83
N ILE A 82 12.07 -6.68 0.58
CA ILE A 82 11.77 -6.13 -0.75
C ILE A 82 13.09 -5.76 -1.41
N GLN A 83 13.31 -6.28 -2.61
CA GLN A 83 14.49 -5.96 -3.42
C GLN A 83 14.09 -5.05 -4.59
N ILE A 84 14.76 -3.89 -4.70
CA ILE A 84 14.60 -2.93 -5.80
C ILE A 84 15.99 -2.70 -6.41
N GLY A 85 16.26 -3.38 -7.53
CA GLY A 85 17.62 -3.45 -8.08
C GLY A 85 18.57 -4.09 -7.07
N ASP A 86 19.62 -3.36 -6.69
CA ASP A 86 20.59 -3.79 -5.66
C ASP A 86 20.21 -3.33 -4.23
N THR A 87 19.09 -2.60 -4.09
CA THR A 87 18.62 -2.08 -2.81
C THR A 87 17.75 -3.10 -2.10
N ILE A 88 18.12 -3.47 -0.88
CA ILE A 88 17.33 -4.34 -0.01
C ILE A 88 16.65 -3.49 1.07
N ILE A 89 15.35 -3.68 1.22
CA ILE A 89 14.49 -3.06 2.23
C ILE A 89 14.03 -4.18 3.15
N SER A 90 14.37 -4.07 4.43
CA SER A 90 14.06 -5.12 5.41
C SER A 90 13.18 -4.61 6.53
N PHE A 91 12.13 -5.36 6.84
CA PHE A 91 11.30 -5.06 8.00
C PHE A 91 12.04 -5.25 9.33
N ASP A 92 13.15 -6.01 9.31
CA ASP A 92 13.98 -6.22 10.49
C ASP A 92 14.59 -4.91 11.00
N ASP A 93 14.90 -3.97 10.10
CA ASP A 93 15.35 -2.62 10.47
C ASP A 93 14.29 -1.87 11.29
N VAL A 94 13.00 -2.02 10.94
CA VAL A 94 11.88 -1.43 11.68
C VAL A 94 11.76 -2.06 13.07
N LYS A 95 11.88 -3.40 13.16
CA LYS A 95 11.82 -4.13 14.45
C LYS A 95 12.95 -3.73 15.38
N LYS A 96 14.21 -3.78 14.90
CA LYS A 96 15.39 -3.41 15.68
C LYS A 96 15.32 -1.96 16.15
N THR A 97 14.92 -1.04 15.27
CA THR A 97 14.73 0.36 15.65
C THR A 97 13.64 0.49 16.71
N TYR A 98 12.53 -0.27 16.61
CA TYR A 98 11.47 -0.25 17.62
C TYR A 98 11.97 -0.73 18.98
N ASP A 99 12.79 -1.78 19.01
CA ASP A 99 13.36 -2.30 20.24
C ASP A 99 14.32 -1.26 20.88
N ILE A 100 15.12 -0.56 20.10
CA ILE A 100 15.96 0.56 20.59
C ILE A 100 15.08 1.69 21.14
N ASP A 101 14.12 2.15 20.35
CA ASP A 101 13.22 3.26 20.71
C ASP A 101 12.39 2.95 21.96
N SER A 102 11.86 1.73 22.07
CA SER A 102 11.00 1.32 23.18
C SER A 102 11.76 1.18 24.50
N ASN A 103 13.08 0.97 24.47
CA ASN A 103 13.96 0.95 25.64
C ASN A 103 14.59 2.32 25.96
N SER A 104 14.27 3.37 25.19
CA SER A 104 14.74 4.73 25.47
C SER A 104 14.28 5.19 26.87
N SER A 105 15.22 5.70 27.66
CA SER A 105 14.96 6.23 29.00
C SER A 105 14.40 7.67 28.99
N THR A 106 14.24 8.26 27.80
CA THR A 106 13.81 9.66 27.64
C THR A 106 12.48 9.75 26.89
N ALA A 107 12.53 9.99 25.58
CA ALA A 107 11.38 10.07 24.70
C ALA A 107 11.45 8.99 23.64
N ARG A 108 10.26 8.64 23.13
CA ARG A 108 10.08 7.70 22.02
C ARG A 108 9.74 8.45 20.74
N ALA A 109 10.40 8.10 19.65
CA ALA A 109 10.10 8.57 18.30
C ALA A 109 8.97 7.74 17.65
N MET A 110 8.84 6.44 17.99
CA MET A 110 7.85 5.53 17.41
C MET A 110 6.65 5.27 18.32
N CYS A 111 6.13 6.31 18.99
CA CYS A 111 5.00 6.23 19.94
C CYS A 111 3.72 5.58 19.39
N LYS A 112 3.53 5.57 18.06
CA LYS A 112 2.34 5.00 17.41
C LYS A 112 2.46 3.50 17.17
N LEU A 113 3.68 2.96 17.15
CA LEU A 113 3.93 1.56 16.90
C LEU A 113 3.72 0.75 18.18
N THR A 114 3.26 -0.47 17.98
CA THR A 114 2.98 -1.46 19.03
C THR A 114 3.32 -2.84 18.49
N SER A 115 3.28 -3.88 19.33
CA SER A 115 3.46 -5.27 18.88
C SER A 115 2.55 -5.66 17.71
N ALA A 116 1.32 -5.11 17.65
CA ALA A 116 0.39 -5.34 16.55
C ALA A 116 0.87 -4.78 15.19
N HIS A 117 1.83 -3.85 15.18
CA HIS A 117 2.46 -3.36 13.95
C HIS A 117 3.57 -4.28 13.47
N LEU A 118 4.34 -4.85 14.41
CA LEU A 118 5.54 -5.65 14.15
C LEU A 118 5.24 -7.12 13.86
N ALA A 119 4.21 -7.66 14.51
CA ALA A 119 3.77 -9.05 14.40
C ALA A 119 2.23 -9.13 14.38
N PRO A 120 1.56 -8.57 13.35
CA PRO A 120 0.11 -8.59 13.26
C PRO A 120 -0.44 -10.00 13.05
N ASN A 121 -1.54 -10.32 13.75
CA ASN A 121 -2.36 -11.49 13.44
C ASN A 121 -3.16 -11.32 12.12
N ALA A 122 -3.87 -12.36 11.69
CA ALA A 122 -4.62 -12.35 10.43
C ALA A 122 -5.62 -11.18 10.30
N PHE A 123 -6.32 -10.83 11.37
CA PHE A 123 -7.25 -9.69 11.37
C PHE A 123 -6.52 -8.34 11.34
N GLN A 124 -5.42 -8.23 12.09
CA GLN A 124 -4.59 -7.02 12.13
C GLN A 124 -3.86 -6.78 10.80
N LYS A 125 -3.55 -7.82 10.02
CA LYS A 125 -3.00 -7.70 8.66
C LYS A 125 -3.95 -6.95 7.71
N MET A 126 -5.26 -6.95 7.98
CA MET A 126 -6.27 -6.23 7.20
C MET A 126 -6.41 -4.75 7.59
N SER A 127 -5.81 -4.31 8.69
CA SER A 127 -5.91 -2.92 9.16
C SER A 127 -5.05 -1.97 8.33
N CYS A 128 -5.69 -1.02 7.64
CA CYS A 128 -4.99 0.02 6.90
C CYS A 128 -4.25 0.98 7.86
N LYS A 129 -4.84 1.26 9.02
CA LYS A 129 -4.23 2.12 10.04
C LYS A 129 -2.85 1.61 10.46
N LEU A 130 -2.75 0.31 10.78
CA LEU A 130 -1.47 -0.28 11.19
C LEU A 130 -0.45 -0.24 10.06
N ALA A 131 -0.88 -0.47 8.81
CA ALA A 131 0.02 -0.43 7.66
C ALA A 131 0.58 0.98 7.41
N VAL A 132 -0.27 2.01 7.44
CA VAL A 132 0.12 3.42 7.26
C VAL A 132 1.02 3.90 8.41
N GLN A 133 0.77 3.46 9.65
CA GLN A 133 1.60 3.85 10.79
C GLN A 133 3.02 3.25 10.71
N VAL A 134 3.16 2.02 10.22
CA VAL A 134 4.47 1.42 9.93
C VAL A 134 5.20 2.22 8.86
N LEU A 135 4.53 2.53 7.75
CA LEU A 135 5.09 3.23 6.60
C LEU A 135 4.94 4.75 6.78
N SER A 136 5.50 5.28 7.88
CA SER A 136 5.38 6.69 8.22
C SER A 136 6.72 7.41 8.38
N ARG A 137 6.72 8.71 8.11
CA ARG A 137 7.90 9.59 8.24
C ARG A 137 8.55 9.52 9.62
N SER A 138 7.77 9.33 10.69
CA SER A 138 8.32 9.18 12.05
C SER A 138 9.12 7.89 12.22
N VAL A 139 8.72 6.79 11.56
CA VAL A 139 9.48 5.53 11.57
C VAL A 139 10.77 5.69 10.77
N ALA A 140 10.70 6.28 9.58
CA ALA A 140 11.89 6.59 8.78
C ALA A 140 12.90 7.47 9.54
N ALA A 141 12.42 8.54 10.18
CA ALA A 141 13.26 9.43 10.97
C ALA A 141 13.90 8.72 12.18
N ALA A 142 13.16 7.82 12.85
CA ALA A 142 13.70 7.03 13.95
C ALA A 142 14.82 6.08 13.48
N ILE A 143 14.63 5.40 12.34
CA ILE A 143 15.67 4.54 11.75
C ILE A 143 16.91 5.36 11.43
N LYS A 144 16.76 6.50 10.73
CA LYS A 144 17.88 7.41 10.40
C LYS A 144 18.62 7.89 11.64
N THR A 145 17.87 8.21 12.71
CA THR A 145 18.44 8.64 13.99
C THR A 145 19.29 7.52 14.61
N CYS A 146 18.75 6.29 14.70
CA CYS A 146 19.47 5.15 15.28
C CYS A 146 20.72 4.77 14.48
N VAL A 147 20.71 4.94 13.15
CA VAL A 147 21.91 4.79 12.32
C VAL A 147 22.92 5.91 12.63
N GLY A 148 22.46 7.16 12.70
CA GLY A 148 23.32 8.32 13.00
C GLY A 148 23.97 8.28 14.38
N THR A 149 23.28 7.75 15.39
CA THR A 149 23.78 7.54 16.75
C THR A 149 24.60 6.25 16.88
N LYS A 150 24.68 5.44 15.82
CA LYS A 150 25.34 4.11 15.78
C LYS A 150 24.72 3.07 16.70
N GLU A 151 23.47 3.27 17.13
CA GLU A 151 22.71 2.30 17.92
C GLU A 151 22.15 1.16 17.05
N LEU A 152 21.90 1.45 15.77
CA LEU A 152 21.49 0.45 14.77
C LEU A 152 22.63 0.18 13.78
N ASN A 153 23.19 -1.03 13.83
CA ASN A 153 24.14 -1.51 12.84
C ASN A 153 23.46 -2.46 11.84
N SER A 154 23.08 -1.92 10.69
CA SER A 154 22.47 -2.67 9.58
C SER A 154 22.83 -2.02 8.26
N SER A 155 23.25 -2.85 7.29
CA SER A 155 23.58 -2.39 5.94
C SER A 155 22.34 -1.95 5.14
N THR A 156 21.13 -2.33 5.57
CA THR A 156 19.87 -2.01 4.89
C THR A 156 19.08 -0.89 5.55
N ALA A 157 19.44 -0.47 6.78
CA ALA A 157 18.64 0.48 7.55
C ALA A 157 18.37 1.82 6.82
N LEU A 158 19.39 2.41 6.18
CA LEU A 158 19.19 3.65 5.42
C LEU A 158 18.31 3.43 4.18
N ASN A 159 18.44 2.28 3.52
CA ASN A 159 17.59 1.91 2.40
C ASN A 159 16.13 1.78 2.84
N THR A 160 15.88 1.07 3.94
CA THR A 160 14.56 0.92 4.54
C THR A 160 13.97 2.26 4.94
N ALA A 161 14.76 3.15 5.55
CA ALA A 161 14.29 4.46 5.97
C ALA A 161 13.93 5.35 4.77
N ASN A 162 14.75 5.37 3.72
CA ASN A 162 14.47 6.15 2.51
C ASN A 162 13.23 5.62 1.79
N PHE A 163 13.08 4.30 1.67
CA PHE A 163 11.90 3.68 1.08
C PHE A 163 10.60 4.00 1.82
N ILE A 164 10.63 4.12 3.15
CA ILE A 164 9.47 4.51 3.97
C ILE A 164 9.16 6.02 3.86
N GLU A 165 10.15 6.81 3.49
CA GLU A 165 10.07 8.27 3.46
C GLU A 165 9.48 8.84 2.16
N ASP A 166 9.75 8.16 1.04
CA ASP A 166 9.35 8.51 -0.33
C ASP A 166 7.83 8.38 -0.57
#